data_AF-A0A6L8VA93-F1
#
_entry.id   AF-A0A6L8VA93-F1
#
_cell.length_a   1.000
_cell.length_b   1.000
_cell.length_c   1.000
_cell.angle_alpha   90.00
_cell.angle_beta   90.00
_cell.angle_gamma   90.00
#
_symmetry.space_group_name_H-M   'P 1'
#
loop_
_entity.id
_entity.type
_entity.pdbx_description
1 polymer ?
#
loop_
_entity_poly.entity_id
_entity_poly.type
_entity_poly.pdbx_seq_one_letter_code
_entity_poly.pdbx_strand_id
1 'polypeptide(L)' 'MGILTFVAMLVIGSAFSAGFLLLFKRKIALGIVCFGLSIAGYIVYSYIANKYFV' A
#
# COMPACT_ATOMS: atom_id res chain seq x y z
N MET A 1 -7.31 -14.85 -9.67
CA MET A 1 -6.86 -13.98 -8.56
C MET A 1 -6.05 -14.83 -7.59
N GLY A 2 -4.72 -14.86 -7.76
CA GLY A 2 -3.83 -15.82 -7.11
C GLY A 2 -3.10 -15.28 -5.88
N ILE A 3 -2.17 -16.08 -5.35
CA ILE A 3 -1.30 -15.75 -4.20
C ILE A 3 -0.63 -14.37 -4.35
N LEU A 4 -0.30 -13.97 -5.58
CA LEU A 4 0.28 -12.65 -5.88
C LEU A 4 -0.64 -11.49 -5.50
N THR A 5 -1.94 -11.61 -5.79
CA THR A 5 -2.99 -10.64 -5.42
C THR A 5 -3.08 -10.52 -3.89
N PHE A 6 -3.07 -11.66 -3.20
CA PHE A 6 -3.14 -11.70 -1.75
C PHE A 6 -1.92 -11.04 -1.09
N VAL A 7 -0.72 -11.38 -1.54
CA VAL A 7 0.52 -10.79 -1.02
C VAL A 7 0.58 -9.30 -1.31
N ALA A 8 0.19 -8.85 -2.51
CA ALA A 8 0.15 -7.43 -2.84
C ALA A 8 -0.81 -6.65 -1.93
N MET A 9 -2.04 -7.14 -1.73
CA MET A 9 -3.01 -6.52 -0.81
C MET A 9 -2.49 -6.47 0.63
N LEU A 10 -1.83 -7.54 1.08
CA LEU A 10 -1.28 -7.63 2.43
C LEU A 10 -0.15 -6.62 2.64
N VAL A 11 0.78 -6.51 1.69
CA VAL A 11 1.87 -5.51 1.71
C VAL A 11 1.33 -4.08 1.70
N ILE A 12 0.36 -3.77 0.83
CA ILE A 12 -0.25 -2.44 0.74
C ILE A 12 -0.93 -2.08 2.07
N GLY A 13 -1.73 -2.99 2.63
CA GLY A 13 -2.42 -2.79 3.91
C GLY A 13 -1.46 -2.64 5.08
N SER A 14 -0.37 -3.42 5.13
CA SER A 14 0.68 -3.28 6.14
C SER A 14 1.41 -1.94 6.05
N ALA A 15 1.73 -1.48 4.84
CA ALA A 15 2.37 -0.18 4.61
C ALA A 15 1.46 1.00 5.02
N PHE A 16 0.15 0.89 4.76
CA PHE A 16 -0.85 1.87 5.19
C PHE A 16 -0.92 1.97 6.72
N SER A 17 -1.05 0.82 7.39
CA SER A 17 -1.12 0.74 8.85
C SER A 17 0.16 1.26 9.51
N ALA A 18 1.34 0.88 8.99
CA ALA A 18 2.62 1.37 9.48
C ALA A 18 2.79 2.88 9.28
N GLY A 19 2.38 3.42 8.12
CA GLY A 19 2.37 4.85 7.84
C GLY A 19 1.47 5.61 8.83
N PHE A 20 0.28 5.11 9.09
CA PHE A 20 -0.65 5.70 10.05
C PHE A 20 -0.11 5.67 11.49
N LEU A 21 0.54 4.58 11.89
CA LEU A 21 1.14 4.43 13.21
C LEU A 21 2.35 5.39 13.41
N LEU A 22 3.12 5.64 12.34
CA LEU A 22 4.21 6.62 12.35
C LEU A 22 3.72 8.07 12.47
N LEU A 23 2.56 8.40 11.86
CA LEU A 23 1.90 9.70 12.04
C LEU A 23 1.53 9.91 13.51
N PHE A 24 0.99 8.89 14.18
CA PHE A 24 0.66 8.93 15.62
C PHE A 24 1.88 9.13 16.52
N LYS A 25 3.04 8.57 16.14
CA LYS A 25 4.30 8.75 16.89
C LYS A 25 5.03 10.07 16.62
N ARG A 26 4.35 11.09 16.03
CA ARG A 26 4.95 12.37 15.59
C ARG A 26 6.12 12.24 14.60
N LYS A 27 6.31 11.07 13.98
CA LYS A 27 7.30 10.86 12.90
C LYS A 27 6.66 11.18 11.55
N ILE A 28 6.19 12.43 11.41
CA ILE A 28 5.31 12.88 10.33
C ILE A 28 5.93 12.65 8.95
N ALA A 29 7.22 12.97 8.75
CA ALA A 29 7.89 12.79 7.48
C ALA A 29 7.89 11.33 6.99
N LEU A 30 8.25 10.38 7.87
CA LEU A 30 8.26 8.95 7.53
C LEU A 30 6.85 8.38 7.39
N GLY A 31 5.90 8.88 8.19
CA GLY A 31 4.49 8.51 8.09
C GLY A 31 3.90 8.89 6.74
N ILE A 32 4.09 10.13 6.29
CA ILE A 32 3.63 10.60 4.97
C ILE A 32 4.28 9.80 3.84
N VAL A 33 5.58 9.52 3.92
CA VAL A 33 6.29 8.72 2.89
C VAL A 33 5.70 7.31 2.81
N CYS A 34 5.50 6.62 3.94
CA CYS A 34 4.87 5.29 3.94
C CYS A 34 3.43 5.32 3.43
N PHE A 35 2.67 6.35 3.81
CA PHE A 35 1.28 6.51 3.38
C PHE A 35 1.19 6.76 1.86
N GLY A 36 2.06 7.63 1.33
CA GLY A 36 2.17 7.89 -0.10
C GLY A 36 2.61 6.65 -0.89
N LEU A 37 3.58 5.89 -0.37
CA LEU A 37 4.02 4.62 -0.98
C LEU A 37 2.91 3.57 -1.02
N SER A 38 2.09 3.48 0.03
CA SER A 38 0.95 2.56 0.08
C SER A 38 -0.10 2.92 -0.98
N ILE A 39 -0.43 4.22 -1.13
CA ILE A 39 -1.35 4.72 -2.16
C ILE A 39 -0.81 4.45 -3.56
N ALA A 40 0.46 4.77 -3.82
CA ALA A 40 1.09 4.52 -5.11
C ALA A 40 1.09 3.01 -5.45
N GLY A 41 1.40 2.15 -4.48
CA GLY A 41 1.34 0.70 -4.62
C GLY A 41 -0.06 0.19 -4.96
N TYR A 42 -1.10 0.76 -4.35
CA TYR A 42 -2.48 0.44 -4.67
C TYR A 42 -2.87 0.84 -6.10
N ILE A 43 -2.46 2.02 -6.57
CA ILE A 43 -2.75 2.48 -7.93
C ILE A 43 -2.09 1.56 -8.97
N VAL A 44 -0.80 1.25 -8.79
CA VAL A 44 -0.06 0.35 -9.68
C VAL A 44 -0.69 -1.03 -9.69
N TYR A 45 -1.03 -1.56 -8.50
CA TYR A 45 -1.71 -2.84 -8.37
C TYR A 45 -3.07 -2.85 -9.07
N SER A 46 -3.90 -1.81 -8.87
CA SER A 46 -5.21 -1.67 -9.51
C SER A 46 -5.10 -1.63 -11.04
N TYR A 47 -4.10 -0.91 -11.57
CA TYR A 47 -3.84 -0.83 -13.01
C TYR A 47 -3.42 -2.18 -13.60
N ILE A 48 -2.51 -2.90 -12.93
CA ILE A 48 -2.08 -4.24 -13.36
C ILE A 48 -3.24 -5.23 -13.22
N ALA A 49 -3.97 -5.21 -12.10
CA ALA A 49 -5.11 -6.09 -11.88
C ALA A 49 -6.18 -5.90 -12.97
N ASN A 50 -6.49 -4.66 -13.33
CA ASN A 50 -7.45 -4.35 -14.37
C ASN A 50 -6.95 -4.77 -15.77
N LYS A 51 -5.67 -4.52 -16.09
CA LYS A 51 -5.12 -4.85 -17.40
C LYS A 51 -4.94 -6.36 -17.66
N TYR A 52 -4.70 -7.15 -16.61
CA TYR A 52 -4.33 -8.56 -16.74
C TYR A 52 -5.37 -9.56 -16.17
N PHE A 53 -6.33 -9.12 -15.35
CA PHE A 53 -7.30 -10.00 -14.68
C PHE A 53 -8.77 -9.62 -14.89
N VAL A 54 -9.08 -8.52 -15.61
CA VAL A 54 -10.42 -8.14 -16.08
C VAL A 54 -10.50 -8.37 -17.58
#